data_AF-X1NXL3-F1
#
_entry.id   AF-X1NXL3-F1
#
_cell.length_a   1.000
_cell.length_b   1.000
_cell.length_c   1.000
_cell.angle_alpha   90.00
_cell.angle_beta   90.00
_cell.angle_gamma   90.00
#
_symmetry.space_group_name_H-M   'P 1'
#
loop_
_entity.id
_entity.type
_entity.pdbx_description
1 polymer ?
#
loop_
_entity_poly.entity_id
_entity_poly.type
_entity_poly.pdbx_seq_one_letter_code
_entity_poly.pdbx_strand_id
1 'polypeptide(L)' 'MISLTIDGKQVKVEEGATVLESAQQAGIYIP' A
#
# COMPACT_ATOMS: atom_id res chain seq x y z
N MET A 1 0.91 -4.72 11.68
CA MET A 1 1.07 -3.68 10.65
C MET A 1 2.44 -3.83 10.00
N ILE A 2 2.48 -4.04 8.69
CA ILE A 2 3.68 -4.20 7.87
C ILE A 2 3.96 -2.86 7.20
N SER A 3 5.22 -2.43 7.18
CA SER A 3 5.64 -1.22 6.48
C SER A 3 6.18 -1.60 5.10
N LEU A 4 5.65 -0.98 4.05
CA LEU A 4 6.03 -1.22 2.67
C LEU A 4 6.18 0.09 1.90
N THR A 5 6.97 0.05 0.83
CA THR A 5 7.27 1.22 0.01
C THR A 5 6.61 1.06 -1.35
N ILE A 6 5.69 1.96 -1.69
CA ILE A 6 5.03 2.02 -3.01
C ILE A 6 5.31 3.39 -3.61
N ASP A 7 5.92 3.42 -4.80
CA ASP A 7 6.29 4.66 -5.50
C ASP A 7 7.11 5.64 -4.62
N GLY A 8 8.05 5.08 -3.84
CA GLY A 8 8.89 5.84 -2.91
C GLY A 8 8.18 6.33 -1.63
N LYS A 9 6.86 6.12 -1.51
CA LYS A 9 6.10 6.45 -0.29
C LYS A 9 6.05 5.27 0.67
N GLN A 10 6.29 5.53 1.95
CA GLN A 10 6.10 4.54 3.01
C GLN A 10 4.62 4.42 3.37
N VAL A 11 4.10 3.20 3.37
CA VAL A 11 2.71 2.86 3.66
C VAL A 11 2.71 1.79 4.73
N LYS A 12 1.90 1.98 5.78
CA LYS A 12 1.68 0.96 6.80
C LYS A 12 0.36 0.26 6.48
N VAL A 13 0.43 -1.05 6.29
CA VAL A 13 -0.74 -1.86 5.95
C VAL A 13 -0.94 -2.97 6.97
N GLU A 14 -2.14 -3.53 7.00
CA GLU A 14 -2.43 -4.71 7.80
C GLU A 14 -1.88 -5.97 7.12
N GLU A 15 -1.59 -6.99 7.93
CA GLU A 15 -1.18 -8.28 7.38
C GLU A 15 -2.36 -8.93 6.67
N GLY A 16 -2.12 -9.48 5.49
CA GLY A 16 -3.17 -10.01 4.61
C GLY A 16 -3.76 -9.01 3.62
N ALA A 17 -3.39 -7.72 3.70
CA ALA A 17 -3.78 -6.73 2.70
C ALA A 17 -3.17 -7.05 1.33
N THR A 18 -3.95 -6.83 0.28
CA THR A 18 -3.50 -6.98 -1.11
C THR A 18 -2.65 -5.79 -1.54
N VAL A 19 -1.90 -5.96 -2.63
CA VAL A 19 -1.13 -4.87 -3.25
C VAL A 19 -2.05 -3.74 -3.72
N LEU A 20 -3.25 -4.07 -4.21
CA LEU A 20 -4.22 -3.07 -4.68
C LEU A 20 -4.72 -2.18 -3.54
N GLU A 21 -5.12 -2.77 -2.42
CA GLU A 21 -5.58 -2.03 -1.23
C GLU A 21 -4.46 -1.15 -0.67
N SER A 22 -3.24 -1.69 -0.64
CA SER A 22 -2.04 -0.98 -0.19
C SER A 22 -1.76 0.25 -1.07
N ALA A 23 -1.90 0.11 -2.39
CA ALA A 23 -1.72 1.21 -3.33
C ALA A 23 -2.81 2.29 -3.18
N GLN A 24 -4.07 1.88 -3.02
CA GLN A 24 -5.18 2.81 -2.80
C GLN A 24 -5.00 3.64 -1.53
N GLN A 25 -4.54 3.04 -0.42
CA GLN A 25 -4.22 3.76 0.81
C GLN A 25 -3.09 4.80 0.63
N ALA A 26 -2.18 4.55 -0.31
CA ALA A 26 -1.12 5.48 -0.70
C ALA A 26 -1.58 6.59 -1.66
N GLY A 27 -2.86 6.58 -2.04
CA GLY A 27 -3.42 7.47 -3.07
C GLY A 27 -2.99 7.11 -4.49
N ILE A 28 -2.59 5.86 -4.73
CA ILE A 28 -2.11 5.36 -6.01
C ILE A 28 -3.21 4.52 -6.65
N TYR A 29 -3.66 4.94 -7.83
CA TYR A 29 -4.66 4.21 -8.61
C TYR A 29 -3.97 3.21 -9.54
N ILE A 30 -4.40 1.96 -9.47
CA ILE A 30 -3.98 0.87 -10.37
C ILE A 30 -5.24 0.47 -11.17
N PRO A 31 -5.23 0.55 -12.51
CA PRO A 31 -6.34 0.13 -13.36
C PRO A 31 -6.67 -1.36 -13.25
#